data_AF-A0A661WZ91-F1
#
_entry.id   AF-A0A661WZ91-F1
#
_cell.length_a   1.000
_cell.length_b   1.000
_cell.length_c   1.000
_cell.angle_alpha   90.00
_cell.angle_beta   90.00
_cell.angle_gamma   90.00
#
_symmetry.space_group_name_H-M   'P 1'
#
loop_
_entity.id
_entity.type
_entity.pdbx_description
1 polymer ?
#
loop_
_entity_poly.entity_id
_entity_poly.type
_entity_poly.pdbx_seq_one_letter_code
_entity_poly.pdbx_strand_id
1 'polypeptide(L)'
;MKKFIILSIVCACFAGSALAGEKAKVVKKELKLDDESIPIQFAFFPGVPQATKYSRVHGVKFGFPISSGYGVVNGMEASIFGSWTKYFAGLQGAIYCECKEGVGLQGAIYSQCDDGVGMQGSVVNISKNFQGVDAAVVNVNTGGKGKFTFIGMQFGLVNYCDSLNGMQFGLVNIIQNSPHSFIPFVNFNFPDED
;
A
#
# COMPACT_ATOMS: atom_id res chain seq x y z
N MET A 1 -19.01 -25.54 -4.23
CA MET A 1 -17.67 -25.08 -4.68
C MET A 1 -17.64 -23.59 -5.02
N LYS A 2 -18.42 -23.06 -5.98
CA LYS A 2 -18.46 -21.61 -6.29
C LYS A 2 -18.80 -20.69 -5.10
N LYS A 3 -19.72 -21.13 -4.23
CA LYS A 3 -20.11 -20.40 -3.01
C LYS A 3 -18.99 -20.32 -1.96
N PHE A 4 -18.09 -21.30 -1.92
CA PHE A 4 -16.97 -21.32 -0.97
C PHE A 4 -15.85 -20.38 -1.40
N ILE A 5 -15.58 -20.27 -2.71
CA ILE A 5 -14.60 -19.32 -3.28
C ILE A 5 -15.07 -17.87 -3.08
N ILE A 6 -16.37 -17.60 -3.29
CA ILE A 6 -16.93 -16.26 -3.05
C ILE A 6 -16.85 -15.92 -1.55
N LEU A 7 -17.13 -16.88 -0.66
CA LEU A 7 -17.06 -16.66 0.78
C LEU A 7 -15.63 -16.40 1.27
N SER A 8 -14.63 -17.10 0.73
CA SER A 8 -13.21 -16.86 1.09
C SER A 8 -12.70 -15.52 0.55
N ILE A 9 -13.09 -15.11 -0.66
CA ILE A 9 -12.76 -13.78 -1.21
C ILE A 9 -13.40 -12.68 -0.36
N VAL A 10 -14.67 -12.84 0.03
CA VAL A 10 -15.38 -11.88 0.88
C VAL A 10 -14.76 -11.83 2.28
N CYS A 11 -14.41 -12.97 2.88
CA CYS A 11 -13.70 -13.00 4.17
C CYS A 11 -12.31 -12.39 4.11
N ALA A 12 -11.53 -12.59 3.03
CA ALA A 12 -10.23 -11.95 2.84
C ALA A 12 -10.35 -10.41 2.74
N CYS A 13 -11.39 -9.92 2.06
CA CYS A 13 -11.72 -8.49 2.00
C CYS A 13 -12.13 -7.93 3.38
N PHE A 14 -12.92 -8.68 4.16
CA PHE A 14 -13.34 -8.27 5.52
C PHE A 14 -12.18 -8.33 6.53
N ALA A 15 -11.34 -9.37 6.49
CA ALA A 15 -10.13 -9.45 7.30
C ALA A 15 -9.18 -8.28 6.99
N GLY A 16 -9.06 -7.88 5.71
CA GLY A 16 -8.32 -6.69 5.30
C GLY A 16 -8.89 -5.39 5.85
N SER A 17 -10.21 -5.26 5.95
CA SER A 17 -10.83 -4.08 6.55
C SER A 17 -10.60 -3.97 8.07
N ALA A 18 -10.57 -5.10 8.80
CA ALA A 18 -10.27 -5.12 10.23
C ALA A 18 -8.79 -4.82 10.49
N LEU A 19 -7.88 -5.40 9.70
CA LEU A 19 -6.44 -5.14 9.78
C LEU A 19 -6.09 -3.70 9.35
N ALA A 20 -6.77 -3.14 8.34
CA ALA A 20 -6.66 -1.73 7.97
C ALA A 20 -7.03 -0.81 9.14
N GLY A 21 -8.11 -1.15 9.85
CA GLY A 21 -8.56 -0.43 11.03
C GLY A 21 -7.59 -0.51 12.21
N GLU A 22 -6.87 -1.62 12.36
CA GLU A 22 -5.85 -1.81 13.40
C GLU A 22 -4.54 -1.10 13.05
N LYS A 23 -4.02 -1.28 11.83
CA LYS A 23 -2.81 -0.57 11.35
C LYS A 23 -3.02 0.95 11.36
N ALA A 24 -4.18 1.46 10.93
CA ALA A 24 -4.50 2.89 11.01
C ALA A 24 -4.53 3.44 12.45
N LYS A 25 -4.84 2.60 13.46
CA LYS A 25 -4.76 2.98 14.89
C LYS A 25 -3.33 2.93 15.41
N VAL A 26 -2.51 1.99 14.96
CA VAL A 26 -1.09 1.86 15.34
C VAL A 26 -0.26 3.03 14.81
N VAL A 27 -0.45 3.43 13.55
CA VAL A 27 0.19 4.61 12.93
C VAL A 27 0.05 5.88 13.79
N LYS A 28 -1.10 6.07 14.43
CA LYS A 28 -1.37 7.25 15.28
C LYS A 28 -0.60 7.24 16.61
N LYS A 29 -0.18 6.08 17.11
CA LYS A 29 0.37 5.92 18.47
C LYS A 29 1.88 6.12 18.56
N GLU A 30 2.63 5.87 17.48
CA GLU A 30 4.11 5.85 17.53
C GLU A 30 4.80 7.20 17.27
N LEU A 31 4.11 8.18 16.69
CA LEU A 31 4.75 9.44 16.26
C LEU A 31 4.43 10.60 17.22
N LYS A 32 5.47 11.33 17.64
CA LYS A 32 5.34 12.68 18.22
C LYS A 32 4.95 13.66 17.10
N LEU A 33 3.70 13.60 16.69
CA LEU A 33 3.12 14.52 15.70
C LEU A 33 2.84 15.86 16.37
N ASP A 34 2.78 16.91 15.56
CA ASP A 34 2.22 18.18 16.01
C ASP A 34 0.77 17.96 16.49
N ASP A 35 0.42 18.55 17.64
CA ASP A 35 -0.93 18.39 18.23
C ASP A 35 -2.02 19.02 17.38
N GLU A 36 -1.65 20.02 16.57
CA GLU A 36 -2.57 20.74 15.70
C GLU A 36 -2.86 19.95 14.41
N SER A 37 -4.16 19.75 14.17
CA SER A 37 -4.65 19.11 12.95
C SER A 37 -4.79 20.15 11.83
N ILE A 38 -4.01 19.99 10.77
CA ILE A 38 -4.00 20.91 9.63
C ILE A 38 -5.00 20.43 8.57
N PRO A 39 -6.00 21.22 8.16
CA PRO A 39 -6.95 20.81 7.12
C PRO A 39 -6.37 20.90 5.71
N ILE A 40 -5.52 21.90 5.44
CA ILE A 40 -4.86 22.10 4.14
C ILE A 40 -3.39 22.40 4.39
N GLN A 41 -2.50 21.64 3.77
CA GLN A 41 -1.06 21.84 3.89
C GLN A 41 -0.40 21.90 2.52
N PHE A 42 0.53 22.85 2.35
CA PHE A 42 1.40 22.94 1.17
C PHE A 42 2.82 22.51 1.54
N ALA A 43 3.39 21.69 0.68
CA ALA A 43 4.79 21.30 0.69
C ALA A 43 5.41 21.68 -0.66
N PHE A 44 6.66 22.14 -0.67
CA PHE A 44 7.32 22.54 -1.91
C PHE A 44 8.49 21.60 -2.24
N PHE A 45 9.24 21.22 -1.21
CA PHE A 45 10.37 20.32 -1.30
C PHE A 45 10.44 19.46 -0.05
N PRO A 46 11.28 18.42 -0.03
CA PRO A 46 11.45 17.60 1.15
C PRO A 46 11.78 18.43 2.40
N GLY A 47 10.89 18.38 3.41
CA GLY A 47 11.02 19.15 4.64
C GLY A 47 10.83 20.68 4.49
N VAL A 48 10.25 21.15 3.39
CA VAL A 48 9.97 22.58 3.15
C VAL A 48 8.46 22.79 2.90
N PRO A 49 7.78 23.59 3.75
CA PRO A 49 8.27 24.21 4.99
C PRO A 49 8.57 23.15 6.07
N GLN A 50 9.41 23.49 7.07
CA GLN A 50 9.78 22.53 8.14
C GLN A 50 8.57 21.96 8.90
N ALA A 51 7.48 22.72 8.97
CA ALA A 51 6.20 22.28 9.53
C ALA A 51 5.64 21.02 8.85
N THR A 52 6.07 20.65 7.64
CA THR A 52 5.61 19.42 6.96
C THR A 52 6.25 18.14 7.48
N LYS A 53 7.34 18.27 8.26
CA LYS A 53 8.15 17.12 8.66
C LYS A 53 7.43 16.21 9.66
N TYR A 54 6.67 16.77 10.60
CA TYR A 54 5.95 16.03 11.65
C TYR A 54 4.47 16.41 11.76
N SER A 55 3.92 17.05 10.73
CA SER A 55 2.54 17.52 10.71
C SER A 55 1.52 16.38 10.68
N ARG A 56 0.36 16.65 11.28
CA ARG A 56 -0.85 15.86 11.13
C ARG A 56 -1.83 16.59 10.20
N VAL A 57 -2.07 16.03 9.02
CA VAL A 57 -3.06 16.58 8.07
C VAL A 57 -4.34 15.77 8.15
N HIS A 58 -5.47 16.43 8.40
CA HIS A 58 -6.81 15.85 8.26
C HIS A 58 -7.55 16.62 7.17
N GLY A 59 -7.32 16.22 5.92
CA GLY A 59 -7.80 16.96 4.76
C GLY A 59 -6.86 16.77 3.59
N VAL A 60 -6.28 17.85 3.06
CA VAL A 60 -5.51 17.80 1.81
C VAL A 60 -4.09 18.31 1.99
N LYS A 61 -3.12 17.52 1.53
CA LYS A 61 -1.71 17.90 1.43
C LYS A 61 -1.30 18.01 -0.04
N PHE A 62 -0.83 19.18 -0.45
CA PHE A 62 -0.40 19.44 -1.81
C PHE A 62 1.12 19.64 -1.88
N GLY A 63 1.79 18.87 -2.74
CA GLY A 63 3.20 19.04 -3.06
C GLY A 63 3.43 19.79 -4.37
N PHE A 64 4.08 20.96 -4.32
CA PHE A 64 4.48 21.73 -5.48
C PHE A 64 6.00 22.02 -5.49
N PRO A 65 6.83 21.16 -6.12
CA PRO A 65 6.44 19.95 -6.84
C PRO A 65 6.43 18.65 -6.00
N ILE A 66 6.98 18.66 -4.78
CA ILE A 66 7.16 17.46 -3.95
C ILE A 66 6.58 17.68 -2.55
N SER A 67 5.90 16.66 -2.04
CA SER A 67 5.52 16.52 -0.63
C SER A 67 6.36 15.46 0.06
N SER A 68 6.82 15.72 1.27
CA SER A 68 7.43 14.70 2.13
C SER A 68 7.09 14.94 3.60
N GLY A 69 7.37 13.94 4.45
CA GLY A 69 7.32 14.10 5.89
C GLY A 69 7.30 12.77 6.64
N TYR A 70 7.68 12.82 7.91
CA TYR A 70 7.43 11.75 8.89
C TYR A 70 6.05 11.88 9.56
N GLY A 71 5.26 12.88 9.14
CA GLY A 71 3.90 13.11 9.58
C GLY A 71 2.89 12.09 9.06
N VAL A 72 1.61 12.35 9.34
CA VAL A 72 0.47 11.56 8.86
C VAL A 72 -0.48 12.41 8.03
N VAL A 73 -0.96 11.85 6.92
CA VAL A 73 -2.05 12.44 6.12
C VAL A 73 -3.28 11.54 6.19
N ASN A 74 -4.33 11.99 6.88
CA ASN A 74 -5.65 11.38 6.88
C ASN A 74 -6.53 12.16 5.89
N GLY A 75 -6.58 11.72 4.63
CA GLY A 75 -7.29 12.43 3.57
C GLY A 75 -6.59 12.25 2.22
N MET A 76 -6.29 13.33 1.51
CA MET A 76 -5.69 13.29 0.19
C MET A 76 -4.29 13.91 0.20
N GLU A 77 -3.31 13.21 -0.37
CA GLU A 77 -2.00 13.75 -0.69
C GLU A 77 -1.78 13.70 -2.21
N ALA A 78 -1.52 14.85 -2.82
CA ALA A 78 -1.25 14.94 -4.25
C ALA A 78 -0.04 15.84 -4.51
N SER A 79 0.87 15.38 -5.35
CA SER A 79 2.07 16.14 -5.75
C SER A 79 2.37 15.94 -7.23
N ILE A 80 3.19 16.81 -7.81
CA ILE A 80 3.59 16.67 -9.21
C ILE A 80 4.59 15.52 -9.36
N PHE A 81 5.73 15.60 -8.67
CA PHE A 81 6.81 14.63 -8.83
C PHE A 81 6.81 13.56 -7.74
N GLY A 82 6.62 13.94 -6.49
CA GLY A 82 6.86 13.03 -5.36
C GLY A 82 5.90 13.25 -4.20
N SER A 83 5.27 12.19 -3.72
CA SER A 83 4.49 12.16 -2.47
C SER A 83 5.13 11.15 -1.51
N TRP A 84 5.91 11.66 -0.56
CA TRP A 84 6.79 10.87 0.33
C TRP A 84 6.43 11.04 1.80
N THR A 85 5.14 11.15 2.11
CA THR A 85 4.70 11.12 3.51
C THR A 85 4.76 9.68 4.01
N LYS A 86 5.45 9.47 5.14
CA LYS A 86 5.68 8.12 5.68
C LYS A 86 4.40 7.40 6.06
N TYR A 87 3.36 8.14 6.44
CA TYR A 87 2.11 7.59 6.92
C TYR A 87 0.91 8.26 6.24
N PHE A 88 0.04 7.48 5.62
CA PHE A 88 -1.22 8.02 5.09
C PHE A 88 -2.40 7.09 5.30
N ALA A 89 -3.58 7.69 5.43
CA ALA A 89 -4.87 7.03 5.43
C ALA A 89 -5.82 7.80 4.51
N GLY A 90 -6.04 7.30 3.29
CA GLY A 90 -6.90 7.93 2.28
C GLY A 90 -6.36 7.77 0.87
N LEU A 91 -6.17 8.87 0.14
CA LEU A 91 -5.73 8.90 -1.26
C LEU A 91 -4.33 9.48 -1.37
N GLN A 92 -3.43 8.82 -2.10
CA GLN A 92 -2.09 9.35 -2.39
C GLN A 92 -1.78 9.26 -3.88
N GLY A 93 -1.31 10.36 -4.48
CA GLY A 93 -0.94 10.38 -5.90
C GLY A 93 0.24 11.31 -6.24
N ALA A 94 1.08 10.86 -7.17
CA ALA A 94 2.19 11.60 -7.78
C ALA A 94 2.80 10.79 -8.93
N ILE A 95 3.87 11.29 -9.56
CA ILE A 95 4.71 10.44 -10.42
C ILE A 95 5.40 9.34 -9.60
N TYR A 96 5.93 9.68 -8.42
CA TYR A 96 6.54 8.75 -7.47
C TYR A 96 5.90 8.86 -6.09
N CYS A 97 5.31 7.77 -5.61
CA CYS A 97 4.75 7.68 -4.26
C CYS A 97 5.63 6.78 -3.38
N GLU A 98 5.92 7.24 -2.15
CA GLU A 98 6.64 6.45 -1.14
C GLU A 98 5.95 6.59 0.22
N CYS A 99 5.66 5.46 0.86
CA CYS A 99 5.20 5.39 2.24
C CYS A 99 5.92 4.30 3.02
N LYS A 100 5.94 4.47 4.34
CA LYS A 100 6.24 3.36 5.24
C LYS A 100 4.95 2.58 5.50
N GLU A 101 3.89 3.27 5.91
CA GLU A 101 2.60 2.66 6.18
C GLU A 101 1.47 3.43 5.49
N GLY A 102 0.63 2.70 4.74
CA GLY A 102 -0.43 3.29 3.93
C GLY A 102 -1.75 2.53 4.05
N VAL A 103 -2.85 3.25 4.25
CA VAL A 103 -4.20 2.67 4.18
C VAL A 103 -5.03 3.44 3.18
N GLY A 104 -5.56 2.77 2.16
CA GLY A 104 -6.45 3.39 1.16
C GLY A 104 -5.99 3.20 -0.28
N LEU A 105 -6.07 4.24 -1.11
CA LEU A 105 -5.76 4.15 -2.53
C LEU A 105 -4.46 4.93 -2.84
N GLN A 106 -3.54 4.28 -3.52
CA GLN A 106 -2.29 4.87 -4.00
C GLN A 106 -2.21 4.74 -5.53
N GLY A 107 -1.89 5.84 -6.21
CA GLY A 107 -1.73 5.84 -7.67
C GLY A 107 -0.51 6.62 -8.13
N ALA A 108 0.37 6.00 -8.92
CA ALA A 108 1.58 6.66 -9.43
C ALA A 108 2.12 6.03 -10.71
N ILE A 109 3.25 6.52 -11.23
CA ILE A 109 4.04 5.73 -12.18
C ILE A 109 4.81 4.66 -11.41
N TYR A 110 5.42 5.05 -10.29
CA TYR A 110 6.09 4.16 -9.37
C TYR A 110 5.52 4.36 -7.96
N SER A 111 5.04 3.29 -7.36
CA SER A 111 4.54 3.29 -5.98
C SER A 111 5.38 2.36 -5.12
N GLN A 112 5.80 2.84 -3.96
CA GLN A 112 6.48 2.06 -2.95
C GLN A 112 5.80 2.24 -1.59
N CYS A 113 5.41 1.13 -0.96
CA CYS A 113 4.96 1.16 0.43
C CYS A 113 5.48 -0.02 1.22
N ASP A 114 6.14 0.18 2.35
CA ASP A 114 6.60 -0.96 3.14
C ASP A 114 5.42 -1.84 3.60
N ASP A 115 4.43 -1.22 4.25
CA ASP A 115 3.29 -1.89 4.84
C ASP A 115 1.98 -1.21 4.40
N GLY A 116 1.18 -1.88 3.56
CA GLY A 116 -0.04 -1.26 3.01
C GLY A 116 -1.30 -2.10 3.16
N VAL A 117 -2.44 -1.41 3.26
CA VAL A 117 -3.76 -2.04 3.11
C VAL A 117 -4.65 -1.18 2.21
N GLY A 118 -5.18 -1.77 1.13
CA GLY A 118 -6.10 -1.07 0.22
C GLY A 118 -5.84 -1.40 -1.24
N MET A 119 -5.67 -0.38 -2.09
CA MET A 119 -5.38 -0.58 -3.51
C MET A 119 -4.19 0.25 -3.99
N GLN A 120 -3.28 -0.35 -4.77
CA GLN A 120 -2.22 0.35 -5.50
C GLN A 120 -2.41 0.22 -7.01
N GLY A 121 -2.34 1.33 -7.73
CA GLY A 121 -2.44 1.39 -9.18
C GLY A 121 -1.25 2.12 -9.80
N SER A 122 -0.33 1.42 -10.45
CA SER A 122 0.87 2.06 -11.02
C SER A 122 1.43 1.39 -12.27
N VAL A 123 2.56 1.87 -12.81
CA VAL A 123 3.37 1.06 -13.75
C VAL A 123 4.19 0.04 -12.96
N VAL A 124 4.74 0.45 -11.82
CA VAL A 124 5.47 -0.42 -10.89
C VAL A 124 4.94 -0.22 -9.47
N ASN A 125 4.54 -1.31 -8.82
CA ASN A 125 4.22 -1.35 -7.40
C ASN A 125 5.28 -2.17 -6.66
N ILE A 126 5.82 -1.62 -5.56
CA ILE A 126 6.74 -2.32 -4.67
C ILE A 126 6.23 -2.22 -3.23
N SER A 127 6.20 -3.34 -2.52
CA SER A 127 5.96 -3.34 -1.08
C SER A 127 6.66 -4.47 -0.33
N LYS A 128 6.62 -4.44 1.00
CA LYS A 128 7.11 -5.55 1.83
C LYS A 128 5.97 -6.44 2.30
N ASN A 129 4.95 -5.84 2.91
CA ASN A 129 3.70 -6.52 3.25
C ASN A 129 2.53 -5.69 2.72
N PHE A 130 1.72 -6.25 1.82
CA PHE A 130 0.53 -5.56 1.32
C PHE A 130 -0.72 -6.44 1.37
N GLN A 131 -1.84 -5.83 1.75
CA GLN A 131 -3.13 -6.48 1.77
C GLN A 131 -4.15 -5.71 0.94
N GLY A 132 -4.72 -6.35 -0.08
CA GLY A 132 -5.77 -5.79 -0.90
C GLY A 132 -5.55 -6.06 -2.39
N VAL A 133 -5.57 -5.00 -3.21
CA VAL A 133 -5.49 -5.12 -4.67
C VAL A 133 -4.31 -4.31 -5.21
N ASP A 134 -3.36 -4.99 -5.85
CA ASP A 134 -2.26 -4.34 -6.57
C ASP A 134 -2.49 -4.50 -8.07
N ALA A 135 -2.52 -3.38 -8.80
CA ALA A 135 -2.65 -3.35 -10.25
C ALA A 135 -1.50 -2.54 -10.85
N ALA A 136 -0.57 -3.21 -11.53
CA ALA A 136 0.53 -2.55 -12.22
C ALA A 136 1.11 -3.39 -13.34
N VAL A 137 1.97 -2.82 -14.19
CA VAL A 137 2.71 -3.64 -15.17
C VAL A 137 3.62 -4.63 -14.45
N VAL A 138 4.26 -4.17 -13.37
CA VAL A 138 5.11 -4.98 -12.48
C VAL A 138 4.69 -4.79 -11.03
N ASN A 139 4.34 -5.88 -10.34
CA ASN A 139 4.10 -5.90 -8.89
C ASN A 139 5.18 -6.72 -8.20
N VAL A 140 5.82 -6.17 -7.15
CA VAL A 140 6.86 -6.84 -6.37
C VAL A 140 6.59 -6.69 -4.87
N ASN A 141 6.46 -7.81 -4.16
CA ASN A 141 6.21 -7.81 -2.72
C ASN A 141 7.23 -8.71 -2.00
N THR A 142 8.28 -8.13 -1.42
CA THR A 142 9.43 -8.89 -0.88
C THR A 142 10.02 -8.28 0.38
N GLY A 143 10.66 -9.09 1.22
CA GLY A 143 11.35 -8.64 2.44
C GLY A 143 10.40 -8.29 3.59
N GLY A 144 9.14 -8.70 3.50
CA GLY A 144 8.17 -8.62 4.57
C GLY A 144 8.52 -9.53 5.74
N LYS A 145 8.15 -9.12 6.96
CA LYS A 145 8.29 -9.92 8.18
C LYS A 145 7.00 -10.65 8.56
N GLY A 146 5.90 -10.40 7.85
CA GLY A 146 4.62 -11.05 8.09
C GLY A 146 4.61 -12.51 7.62
N LYS A 147 3.57 -13.26 8.02
CA LYS A 147 3.30 -14.62 7.53
C LYS A 147 3.19 -14.63 5.99
N PHE A 148 2.57 -13.58 5.44
CA PHE A 148 2.44 -13.34 4.01
C PHE A 148 2.97 -11.96 3.62
N THR A 149 3.82 -11.90 2.59
CA THR A 149 4.21 -10.62 1.96
C THR A 149 3.07 -10.02 1.15
N PHE A 150 2.13 -10.83 0.67
CA PHE A 150 0.94 -10.35 0.00
C PHE A 150 -0.32 -11.13 0.38
N ILE A 151 -1.41 -10.40 0.60
CA ILE A 151 -2.75 -10.96 0.84
C ILE A 151 -3.74 -10.27 -0.10
N GLY A 152 -4.39 -11.02 -0.99
CA GLY A 152 -5.43 -10.48 -1.89
C GLY A 152 -5.19 -10.76 -3.37
N MET A 153 -5.37 -9.75 -4.22
CA MET A 153 -5.31 -9.91 -5.69
C MET A 153 -4.23 -9.03 -6.32
N GLN A 154 -3.43 -9.61 -7.21
CA GLN A 154 -2.48 -8.88 -8.04
C GLN A 154 -2.85 -8.98 -9.52
N PHE A 155 -2.78 -7.85 -10.21
CA PHE A 155 -2.99 -7.76 -11.65
C PHE A 155 -1.77 -7.10 -12.27
N GLY A 156 -1.13 -7.77 -13.22
CA GLY A 156 0.01 -7.19 -13.93
C GLY A 156 0.58 -8.05 -15.03
N LEU A 157 1.58 -7.57 -15.77
CA LEU A 157 2.31 -8.44 -16.68
C LEU A 157 3.26 -9.35 -15.91
N VAL A 158 3.89 -8.80 -14.87
CA VAL A 158 4.79 -9.52 -13.98
C VAL A 158 4.33 -9.30 -12.54
N ASN A 159 4.09 -10.41 -11.83
CA ASN A 159 3.77 -10.42 -10.41
C ASN A 159 4.80 -11.28 -9.69
N TYR A 160 5.41 -10.74 -8.64
CA TYR A 160 6.38 -11.43 -7.80
C TYR A 160 6.08 -11.18 -6.33
N CYS A 161 5.99 -12.23 -5.53
CA CYS A 161 6.01 -12.08 -4.08
C CYS A 161 6.73 -13.24 -3.39
N ASP A 162 7.25 -13.00 -2.18
CA ASP A 162 7.92 -14.06 -1.41
C ASP A 162 6.88 -15.07 -0.92
N SER A 163 5.73 -14.61 -0.43
CA SER A 163 4.63 -15.45 0.06
C SER A 163 3.27 -14.79 -0.19
N LEU A 164 2.31 -15.60 -0.64
CA LEU A 164 0.97 -15.18 -1.05
C LEU A 164 -0.12 -15.90 -0.24
N ASN A 165 -1.13 -15.15 0.18
CA ASN A 165 -2.47 -15.67 0.47
C ASN A 165 -3.48 -14.96 -0.45
N GLY A 166 -3.78 -15.57 -1.60
CA GLY A 166 -4.54 -14.90 -2.66
C GLY A 166 -4.25 -15.38 -4.07
N MET A 167 -4.42 -14.47 -5.04
CA MET A 167 -4.30 -14.75 -6.47
C MET A 167 -3.48 -13.69 -7.20
N GLN A 168 -2.77 -14.11 -8.24
CA GLN A 168 -2.03 -13.27 -9.19
C GLN A 168 -2.54 -13.54 -10.61
N PHE A 169 -2.77 -12.48 -11.37
CA PHE A 169 -3.15 -12.52 -12.78
C PHE A 169 -2.10 -11.78 -13.61
N GLY A 170 -1.49 -12.49 -14.55
CA GLY A 170 -0.41 -11.91 -15.36
C GLY A 170 0.35 -12.88 -16.24
N LEU A 171 1.18 -12.37 -17.15
CA LEU A 171 2.00 -13.22 -18.03
C LEU A 171 3.00 -14.05 -17.22
N VAL A 172 3.61 -13.43 -16.21
CA VAL A 172 4.57 -14.06 -15.29
C VAL A 172 4.09 -13.86 -13.87
N ASN A 173 3.81 -14.95 -13.14
CA ASN A 173 3.36 -14.90 -11.75
C ASN A 173 4.22 -15.82 -10.89
N ILE A 174 4.97 -15.24 -9.96
CA ILE A 174 5.93 -15.94 -9.12
C ILE A 174 5.55 -15.77 -7.64
N ILE A 175 5.51 -16.89 -6.92
CA ILE A 175 5.31 -16.99 -5.48
C ILE A 175 6.45 -17.82 -4.91
N GLN A 176 7.47 -17.19 -4.31
CA GLN A 176 8.71 -17.89 -3.96
C GLN A 176 8.48 -19.05 -2.99
N ASN A 177 7.70 -18.83 -1.94
CA ASN A 177 7.41 -19.78 -0.86
C ASN A 177 6.02 -20.43 -1.07
N SER A 178 5.84 -21.09 -2.22
CA SER A 178 4.63 -21.84 -2.55
C SER A 178 4.98 -23.20 -3.17
N PRO A 179 4.14 -24.25 -3.01
CA PRO A 179 4.30 -25.52 -3.73
C PRO A 179 4.38 -25.36 -5.26
N HIS A 180 3.78 -24.29 -5.79
CA HIS A 180 3.79 -23.97 -7.22
C HIS A 180 4.36 -22.57 -7.44
N SER A 181 5.69 -22.47 -7.43
CA SER A 181 6.35 -21.16 -7.44
C SER A 181 6.10 -20.33 -8.69
N PHE A 182 5.76 -20.95 -9.83
CA PHE A 182 5.44 -20.24 -11.07
C PHE A 182 4.27 -20.92 -11.79
N ILE A 183 3.22 -20.14 -12.08
CA ILE A 183 2.13 -20.55 -12.94
C ILE A 183 1.82 -19.39 -13.91
N PRO A 184 1.86 -19.61 -15.24
CA PRO A 184 1.56 -18.56 -16.21
C PRO A 184 0.07 -18.18 -16.18
N PHE A 185 -0.23 -16.94 -16.53
CA PHE A 185 -1.59 -16.34 -16.61
C PHE A 185 -2.31 -16.18 -15.28
N VAL A 186 -2.34 -17.22 -14.45
CA VAL A 186 -2.98 -17.22 -13.13
C VAL A 186 -2.13 -18.05 -12.16
N ASN A 187 -1.69 -17.48 -11.06
CA ASN A 187 -1.08 -18.20 -9.93
C ASN A 187 -1.86 -17.90 -8.64
N PHE A 188 -1.86 -18.82 -7.69
CA PHE A 188 -2.62 -18.68 -6.45
C PHE A 188 -1.99 -19.52 -5.35
N ASN A 189 -2.16 -19.07 -4.11
CA ASN A 189 -1.75 -19.81 -2.93
C ASN A 189 -2.71 -19.48 -1.80
N PHE A 190 -3.32 -20.51 -1.21
CA PHE A 190 -4.25 -20.41 -0.09
C PHE A 190 -3.83 -21.41 0.99
N PRO A 191 -2.76 -21.12 1.73
CA PRO A 191 -2.31 -21.98 2.81
C PRO A 191 -3.29 -21.93 3.99
N ASP A 192 -3.45 -23.06 4.66
CA ASP A 192 -4.33 -23.17 5.83
C ASP A 192 -3.83 -22.27 6.98
N GLU A 193 -4.77 -21.68 7.72
CA GLU A 193 -4.49 -20.91 8.92
C GLU A 193 -4.22 -21.86 10.09
N ASP A 194 -2.99 -22.37 10.19
CA ASP A 194 -2.43 -22.84 11.45
C ASP A 194 -2.16 -21.66 12.41
#